data_AF-A0A5S9F3U7-F1
#
_entry.id   AF-A0A5S9F3U7-F1
#
_cell.length_a   1.000
_cell.length_b   1.000
_cell.length_c   1.000
_cell.angle_alpha   90.00
_cell.angle_beta   90.00
_cell.angle_gamma   90.00
#
_symmetry.space_group_name_H-M   'P 1'
#
loop_
_entity.id
_entity.type
_entity.pdbx_description
1 polymer ?
#
loop_
_entity_poly.entity_id
_entity_poly.type
_entity_poly.pdbx_seq_one_letter_code
_entity_poly.pdbx_strand_id
1 'polypeptide(L)'
;MDVSIPKSLENHKWYIKRDKKAINGQGPFTTQELTYYVQRGRLKPHNCISLDLESWKEVTAVFPHILSSTHVLKTLQQNFAYTAQCCNHVKRHRQRCILKN
;
A
#
# COMPACT_ATOMS: atom_id res chain seq x y z
N MET A 1 -9.43 -7.73 8.53
CA MET A 1 -9.45 -6.48 9.30
C MET A 1 -10.11 -5.44 8.41
N ASP A 2 -11.37 -5.12 8.72
CA ASP A 2 -12.15 -4.12 7.99
C ASP A 2 -11.57 -2.74 8.31
N VAL A 3 -11.01 -2.05 7.31
CA VAL A 3 -10.52 -0.69 7.48
C VAL A 3 -11.73 0.22 7.32
N SER A 4 -12.48 0.39 8.41
CA SER A 4 -13.66 1.25 8.39
C SER A 4 -13.24 2.69 8.09
N ILE A 5 -13.66 3.19 6.92
CA ILE A 5 -13.47 4.58 6.53
C ILE A 5 -14.27 5.45 7.53
N PRO A 6 -13.69 6.53 8.09
CA PRO A 6 -14.45 7.44 8.93
C PRO A 6 -15.66 7.97 8.15
N LYS A 7 -16.87 7.88 8.70
CA LYS A 7 -18.13 8.29 8.03
C LYS A 7 -18.07 9.72 7.47
N SER A 8 -17.27 10.60 8.07
CA SER A 8 -17.06 11.97 7.59
C SER A 8 -16.38 12.04 6.21
N LEU A 9 -15.67 10.99 5.78
CA LEU A 9 -14.87 10.97 4.55
C LEU A 9 -15.53 10.23 3.39
N GLU A 10 -16.69 9.60 3.60
CA GLU A 10 -17.30 8.67 2.65
C GLU A 10 -17.72 9.33 1.33
N ASN A 11 -18.14 10.61 1.38
CA ASN A 11 -18.60 11.39 0.21
C ASN A 11 -17.57 12.39 -0.33
N HIS A 12 -16.34 12.38 0.17
CA HIS A 12 -15.33 13.32 -0.27
C HIS A 12 -14.80 12.95 -1.66
N LYS A 13 -14.79 13.95 -2.55
CA LYS A 13 -14.16 13.87 -3.86
C LYS A 13 -12.74 14.35 -3.75
N TRP A 14 -11.80 13.52 -4.19
CA TRP A 14 -10.39 13.78 -4.07
C TRP A 14 -9.73 13.88 -5.44
N TYR A 15 -8.75 14.75 -5.52
CA TYR A 15 -7.88 14.90 -6.67
C TYR A 15 -6.46 14.50 -6.30
N ILE A 16 -5.74 13.93 -7.26
CA ILE A 16 -4.42 13.35 -7.05
C ILE A 16 -3.40 13.98 -8.00
N LYS A 17 -2.25 14.36 -7.46
CA LYS A 17 -1.04 14.70 -8.19
C LYS A 17 0.05 13.69 -7.84
N ARG A 18 0.45 12.89 -8.84
CA ARG A 18 1.54 11.92 -8.65
C ARG A 18 2.91 12.61 -8.61
N ASP A 19 3.06 13.66 -9.40
CA ASP A 19 4.26 14.51 -9.38
C ASP A 19 3.96 15.84 -8.73
N LYS A 20 4.90 16.34 -7.91
CA LYS A 20 4.79 17.69 -7.30
C LYS A 20 4.71 18.81 -8.36
N LYS A 21 5.23 18.55 -9.57
CA LYS A 21 5.18 19.47 -10.71
C LYS A 21 3.93 19.32 -11.59
N ALA A 22 3.06 18.35 -11.31
CA ALA A 22 1.84 18.19 -12.09
C ALA A 22 0.97 19.44 -11.90
N ILE A 23 0.58 20.06 -13.01
CA ILE A 23 -0.21 21.29 -13.00
C ILE A 23 -1.68 20.93 -12.68
N ASN A 24 -2.17 19.84 -13.28
CA ASN A 24 -3.55 19.38 -13.14
C ASN A 24 -3.65 18.16 -12.20
N GLY A 25 -4.65 18.19 -11.33
CA GLY A 25 -5.05 17.03 -10.52
C GLY A 25 -5.84 16.02 -11.36
N GLN A 26 -5.58 14.73 -11.16
CA GLN A 26 -6.44 13.66 -11.70
C GLN A 26 -7.58 13.39 -10.72
N GLY A 27 -8.80 13.15 -11.21
CA GLY A 27 -9.97 12.86 -10.39
C GLY A 27 -11.26 13.41 -11.01
N PRO A 28 -12.35 13.52 -10.23
CA PRO A 28 -12.44 13.21 -8.82
C PRO A 28 -12.46 11.70 -8.53
N PHE A 29 -11.84 11.29 -7.43
CA PHE A 29 -11.86 9.93 -6.87
C PHE A 29 -12.56 9.91 -5.52
N THR A 30 -13.16 8.79 -5.19
CA THR A 30 -13.73 8.53 -3.85
C THR A 30 -12.65 8.13 -2.85
N THR A 31 -12.96 8.25 -1.56
CA THR A 31 -12.07 7.78 -0.47
C THR A 31 -11.79 6.26 -0.57
N GLN A 32 -12.75 5.48 -1.06
CA GLN A 32 -12.57 4.04 -1.27
C GLN A 32 -11.57 3.74 -2.39
N GLU A 33 -11.64 4.45 -3.52
CA GLU A 33 -10.69 4.31 -4.63
C GLU A 33 -9.27 4.71 -4.21
N LEU A 34 -9.14 5.81 -3.47
CA LEU A 34 -7.87 6.23 -2.88
C LEU A 34 -7.27 5.15 -1.98
N THR A 35 -8.09 4.61 -1.07
CA THR A 35 -7.68 3.54 -0.17
C THR A 35 -7.19 2.32 -0.97
N TYR A 36 -7.93 1.94 -2.01
CA TYR A 36 -7.55 0.87 -2.92
C TYR A 36 -6.21 1.15 -3.63
N TYR A 37 -5.98 2.36 -4.13
CA TYR A 37 -4.73 2.74 -4.78
C TYR A 37 -3.53 2.75 -3.83
N VAL A 38 -3.74 3.20 -2.58
CA VAL A 38 -2.71 3.15 -1.53
C VAL A 38 -2.37 1.69 -1.20
N GLN A 39 -3.37 0.84 -0.97
CA GLN A 39 -3.18 -0.58 -0.66
C GLN A 39 -2.43 -1.33 -1.76
N ARG A 40 -2.73 -1.04 -3.02
CA ARG A 40 -2.03 -1.62 -4.18
C ARG A 40 -0.66 -0.98 -4.44
N GLY A 41 -0.26 0.05 -3.69
CA GLY A 41 0.98 0.79 -3.90
C GLY A 41 1.03 1.61 -5.20
N ARG A 42 -0.13 1.90 -5.80
CA ARG A 42 -0.25 2.77 -6.99
C ARG A 42 -0.22 4.25 -6.61
N LEU A 43 -0.58 4.56 -5.38
CA LEU A 43 -0.43 5.87 -4.78
C LEU A 43 0.71 5.84 -3.76
N LYS A 44 1.75 6.64 -4.02
CA LYS A 44 2.95 6.71 -3.19
C LYS A 44 2.76 7.73 -2.04
N PRO A 45 3.47 7.54 -0.92
CA PRO A 45 3.42 8.45 0.23
C PRO A 45 3.64 9.93 -0.11
N HIS A 46 4.58 10.22 -1.01
CA HIS A 46 4.95 11.58 -1.44
C HIS A 46 4.04 12.16 -2.53
N ASN A 47 3.03 11.42 -3.00
CA ASN A 47 2.04 11.98 -3.91
C ASN A 47 1.18 12.99 -3.15
N CYS A 48 0.63 13.97 -3.86
CA CYS A 48 -0.21 15.00 -3.29
C CYS A 48 -1.68 14.73 -3.62
N ILE A 49 -2.56 15.05 -2.67
CA ILE A 49 -4.00 14.97 -2.82
C ILE A 49 -4.66 16.25 -2.33
N SER A 50 -5.84 16.53 -2.87
CA SER A 50 -6.61 17.74 -2.58
C SER A 50 -8.11 17.45 -2.66
N LEU A 51 -8.91 18.17 -1.89
CA LEU A 51 -10.37 18.13 -1.94
C LEU A 51 -10.95 19.19 -2.89
N ASP A 52 -10.21 20.27 -3.09
CA ASP A 52 -10.66 21.55 -3.66
C ASP A 52 -9.85 21.97 -4.90
N LEU A 53 -8.83 21.20 -5.30
CA LEU A 53 -7.82 21.51 -6.32
C LEU A 53 -6.87 22.69 -6.00
N GLU A 54 -7.12 23.41 -4.91
CA GLU A 54 -6.32 24.55 -4.46
C GLU A 54 -5.30 24.12 -3.39
N SER A 55 -5.77 23.33 -2.41
CA SER A 55 -4.99 22.92 -1.25
C SER A 55 -4.44 21.51 -1.42
N TRP A 56 -3.14 21.41 -1.73
CA TRP A 56 -2.47 20.12 -1.95
C TRP A 56 -1.71 19.66 -0.71
N LYS A 57 -2.01 18.46 -0.22
CA LYS A 57 -1.36 17.82 0.93
C LYS A 57 -0.77 16.47 0.53
N GLU A 58 0.32 16.05 1.15
CA GLU A 58 0.88 14.72 0.89
C GLU A 58 -0.06 13.62 1.41
N VAL A 59 -0.09 12.47 0.73
CA VAL A 59 -0.90 11.31 1.11
C VAL A 59 -0.55 10.84 2.52
N THR A 60 0.71 10.94 2.93
CA THR A 60 1.17 10.68 4.31
C THR A 60 0.47 11.51 5.36
N ALA A 61 0.21 12.78 5.08
CA ALA A 61 -0.39 13.70 6.03
C ALA A 61 -1.89 13.43 6.23
N VAL A 62 -2.57 12.93 5.18
CA VAL A 62 -4.02 12.71 5.20
C VAL A 62 -4.38 11.28 5.56
N PHE A 63 -3.59 10.30 5.12
CA PHE A 63 -3.83 8.87 5.36
C PHE A 63 -2.64 8.18 6.08
N PRO A 64 -2.19 8.67 7.24
CA PRO A 64 -1.02 8.11 7.94
C PRO A 64 -1.22 6.66 8.36
N HIS A 65 -2.44 6.30 8.76
CA HIS A 65 -2.77 4.95 9.24
C HIS A 65 -2.80 3.90 8.11
N ILE A 66 -3.24 4.28 6.90
CA ILE A 66 -3.35 3.35 5.77
C ILE A 66 -1.96 2.97 5.25
N LEU A 67 -1.03 3.94 5.23
CA LEU A 67 0.36 3.69 4.84
C LEU A 67 1.10 2.80 5.86
N SER A 68 0.83 2.99 7.15
CA SER A 68 1.42 2.14 8.21
C SER A 68 0.98 0.67 8.06
N SER A 69 -0.32 0.43 7.82
CA SER A 69 -0.85 -0.92 7.62
C SER A 69 -0.32 -1.59 6.34
N THR A 70 -0.13 -0.86 5.25
CA THR A 70 0.40 -1.44 4.00
C THR A 70 1.90 -1.74 4.06
N HIS A 71 2.68 -0.96 4.81
CA HIS A 71 4.09 -1.28 5.07
C HIS A 71 4.22 -2.57 5.88
N VAL A 72 3.44 -2.71 6.97
CA VAL A 72 3.40 -3.92 7.79
C VAL A 72 3.00 -5.15 6.96
N LEU A 73 1.98 -5.03 6.09
CA LEU A 73 1.55 -6.13 5.22
C LEU A 73 2.60 -6.53 4.18
N LYS A 74 3.34 -5.57 3.60
CA LYS A 74 4.45 -5.87 2.68
C LYS A 74 5.61 -6.57 3.39
N THR A 75 5.97 -6.12 4.59
CA THR A 75 7.01 -6.76 5.40
C THR A 75 6.60 -8.18 5.80
N LEU A 76 5.33 -8.40 6.17
CA LEU A 76 4.81 -9.73 6.45
C LEU A 76 4.86 -10.64 5.22
N GLN A 77 4.45 -10.16 4.04
CA GLN A 77 4.54 -10.94 2.79
C GLN A 77 5.98 -11.34 2.46
N GLN A 78 6.95 -10.43 2.63
CA GLN A 78 8.37 -10.74 2.42
C GLN A 78 8.88 -11.78 3.42
N ASN A 79 8.49 -11.67 4.69
CA ASN A 79 8.83 -12.66 5.71
C ASN A 79 8.25 -14.04 5.37
N PHE A 80 6.98 -14.12 4.95
CA PHE A 80 6.38 -15.40 4.51
C PHE A 80 7.10 -16.02 3.31
N ALA A 81 7.51 -15.19 2.33
CA ALA A 81 8.25 -15.68 1.16
C ALA A 81 9.64 -16.22 1.56
N TYR A 82 10.33 -15.55 2.49
CA TYR A 82 11.61 -16.02 3.01
C TYR A 82 11.48 -17.34 3.77
N THR A 83 10.49 -17.46 4.66
CA THR A 83 10.25 -18.70 5.43
C THR A 83 9.91 -19.87 4.50
N ALA A 84 9.14 -19.63 3.43
CA ALA A 84 8.84 -20.66 2.44
C ALA A 84 10.10 -21.15 1.68
N GLN A 85 11.03 -20.25 1.36
CA GLN A 85 12.31 -20.62 0.76
C GLN A 85 13.19 -21.45 1.72
N CYS A 86 13.28 -21.06 3.00
CA CYS A 86 14.01 -21.82 4.01
C CYS A 86 13.45 -23.25 4.18
N CYS A 87 12.12 -23.40 4.24
CA CYS A 87 11.47 -24.71 4.33
C CYS A 87 11.79 -25.61 3.12
N ASN A 88 11.80 -25.04 1.90
CA ASN A 88 12.17 -25.79 0.70
C ASN A 88 13.67 -26.18 0.70
N HIS A 89 14.55 -25.33 1.21
CA HIS A 89 15.97 -25.63 1.32
C HIS A 89 16.24 -26.81 2.27
N VAL A 90 15.60 -26.82 3.44
CA VAL A 90 15.72 -27.91 4.43
C VAL A 90 15.18 -29.24 3.88
N LYS A 91 14.04 -29.21 3.18
CA LYS A 91 13.48 -30.42 2.53
C LYS A 91 14.43 -31.02 1.48
N ARG A 92 15.02 -30.17 0.63
CA ARG A 92 16.01 -30.60 -0.37
C ARG A 92 17.30 -31.12 0.25
N HIS A 93 17.76 -30.51 1.35
CA HIS A 93 18.93 -31.01 2.10
C HIS A 93 18.66 -32.40 2.68
N ARG A 94 17.50 -32.64 3.30
CA ARG A 94 17.11 -33.97 3.80
C ARG A 94 17.07 -35.03 2.69
N GLN A 95 16.48 -34.74 1.54
CA GLN A 95 16.45 -35.67 0.40
C GLN A 95 17.87 -36.00 -0.12
N ARG A 96 18.77 -35.02 -0.17
CA ARG A 96 20.17 -35.25 -0.58
C ARG A 96 20.95 -36.12 0.42
N CYS A 97 20.65 -36.05 1.72
CA CYS A 97 21.28 -36.91 2.72
C CYS A 97 20.76 -38.35 2.67
N ILE A 98 19.48 -38.55 2.36
CA ILE A 98 18.87 -39.90 2.26
C ILE A 98 19.36 -40.65 1.02
N LEU A 99 19.62 -39.96 -0.10
CA LEU A 99 20.11 -40.56 -1.35
C LEU A 99 21.63 -40.85 -1.37
N LYS A 100 22.35 -40.52 -0.29
CA LYS A 100 23.81 -40.71 -0.17
C LYS A 100 24.21 -41.79 0.85
N ASN A 101 23.23 -42.43 1.48
CA ASN A 101 23.39 -43.67 2.25
C ASN A 101 22.80 -44.83 1.45
#